data_AF-A0A9P1JWW0-F1
#
_entry.id   AF-A0A9P1JWW0-F1
#
_cell.length_a   1.000
_cell.length_b   1.000
_cell.length_c   1.000
_cell.angle_alpha   90.00
_cell.angle_beta   90.00
_cell.angle_gamma   90.00
#
_symmetry.space_group_name_H-M   'P 1'
#
loop_
_entity.id
_entity.type
_entity.pdbx_description
1 polymer ?
#
loop_
_entity_poly.entity_id
_entity_poly.type
_entity_poly.pdbx_seq_one_letter_code
_entity_poly.pdbx_strand_id
1 'polypeptide(L)'
;MPKRQVADAKRSIGAALDLAVPTGDGGLFLAGWVHDPHGLSGGLTVHTPFGGERRLEVLEHRFPREDVAKLFGTAPSTDRSGFVAYLPGAPEPAAALQVHAELRLGSGGSIRLVPPLRPLSPADARAAVLGSLPPQHATPLVLETVIAPAVAPLHAAHMASRGEPEIVSFGRGPETPAVSVIIPLYKALEFLRFQLSSFATDPGMAEVELIFVLDSPEQRDELVHMLHGFHALYGLPMRVLVQPANYGYSAANNAGVAASIGRTLLFLNSDVIPDQPGWLPVLLAALERAPGTGAVGPKLLFDDDSLQHAGLYFDRDVRGRWYNHHFFKGLPRDFLPARRERSVPGVTGACLMMTRETFDAVGGFCEDYVIGDYEDSDLCLRIRKAGLDIRYVPSVELYHLERRSISRHQGYTRGVASEYNGWLHARRWGVMMEELAARDWSEVPPPPALEDSLMRPLSAGAPTDTALPVAVPGKSRLFGRANRNRS
;
A
#
# COMPACT_ATOMS: atom_id res chain seq x y z
N MET A 1 -33.39 -30.62 13.66
CA MET A 1 -32.10 -29.91 13.56
C MET A 1 -32.38 -28.41 13.54
N PRO A 2 -31.60 -27.57 14.26
CA PRO A 2 -31.80 -26.12 14.24
C PRO A 2 -31.72 -25.60 12.80
N LYS A 3 -32.73 -24.85 12.37
CA LYS A 3 -32.83 -24.39 10.98
C LYS A 3 -31.79 -23.28 10.74
N ARG A 4 -30.86 -23.55 9.82
CA ARG A 4 -29.79 -22.63 9.37
C ARG A 4 -30.31 -21.32 8.76
N GLN A 5 -31.57 -21.34 8.30
CA GLN A 5 -32.24 -20.25 7.61
C GLN A 5 -33.74 -20.43 7.83
N VAL A 6 -34.49 -19.35 8.05
CA VAL A 6 -35.94 -19.36 7.84
C VAL A 6 -36.21 -18.59 6.56
N ALA A 7 -35.98 -19.28 5.44
CA ALA A 7 -36.34 -18.84 4.10
C ALA A 7 -37.48 -19.72 3.64
N ASP A 8 -38.69 -19.25 3.89
CA ASP A 8 -39.90 -19.88 3.38
C ASP A 8 -40.66 -18.77 2.67
N ALA A 9 -40.73 -18.84 1.34
CA ALA A 9 -41.42 -17.85 0.52
C ALA A 9 -42.92 -17.75 0.85
N LYS A 10 -43.46 -18.71 1.62
CA LYS A 10 -44.84 -18.69 2.13
C LYS A 10 -44.98 -17.97 3.48
N ARG A 11 -43.88 -17.53 4.11
CA ARG A 11 -43.88 -16.80 5.38
C ARG A 11 -43.66 -15.31 5.14
N SER A 12 -44.35 -14.49 5.92
CA SER A 12 -44.25 -13.02 5.88
C SER A 12 -42.95 -12.46 6.46
N ILE A 13 -42.15 -13.29 7.14
CA ILE A 13 -40.85 -12.92 7.69
C ILE A 13 -39.83 -14.02 7.43
N GLY A 14 -38.62 -13.62 7.06
CA GLY A 14 -37.49 -14.51 6.90
C GLY A 14 -36.19 -13.85 7.32
N ALA A 15 -35.22 -14.67 7.75
CA ALA A 15 -33.90 -14.17 8.08
C ALA A 15 -32.82 -15.25 7.97
N ALA A 16 -31.59 -14.80 7.76
CA ALA A 16 -30.38 -15.58 7.96
C ALA A 16 -29.27 -14.73 8.57
N LEU A 17 -28.36 -15.40 9.27
CA LEU A 17 -27.08 -14.85 9.67
C LEU A 17 -26.02 -15.48 8.77
N ASP A 18 -25.47 -14.70 7.86
CA ASP A 18 -24.48 -15.16 6.88
C ASP A 18 -23.09 -15.21 7.51
N LEU A 19 -22.79 -14.27 8.42
CA LEU A 19 -21.48 -14.13 9.04
C LEU A 19 -21.61 -13.70 10.50
N ALA A 20 -20.78 -14.30 11.36
CA ALA A 20 -20.54 -13.86 12.73
C ALA A 20 -19.06 -14.03 13.06
N VAL A 21 -18.32 -12.92 13.06
CA VAL A 21 -16.85 -12.92 13.19
C VAL A 21 -16.45 -12.22 14.49
N PRO A 22 -15.89 -12.96 15.47
CA PRO A 22 -15.25 -12.34 16.62
C PRO A 22 -13.95 -11.68 16.17
N THR A 23 -13.68 -10.48 16.64
CA THR A 23 -12.55 -9.66 16.19
C THR A 23 -11.29 -9.85 17.03
N GLY A 24 -11.36 -10.69 18.07
CA GLY A 24 -10.23 -11.04 18.95
C GLY A 24 -10.00 -10.05 20.09
N ASP A 25 -10.40 -8.79 19.92
CA ASP A 25 -10.40 -7.71 20.92
C ASP A 25 -11.71 -7.64 21.75
N GLY A 26 -12.55 -8.67 21.64
CA GLY A 26 -13.85 -8.75 22.31
C GLY A 26 -15.02 -8.17 21.51
N GLY A 27 -14.79 -7.66 20.30
CA GLY A 27 -15.85 -7.28 19.37
C GLY A 27 -16.47 -8.46 18.60
N LEU A 28 -17.64 -8.21 18.04
CA LEU A 28 -18.35 -9.17 17.19
C LEU A 28 -18.96 -8.47 15.97
N PHE A 29 -18.49 -8.85 14.79
CA PHE A 29 -19.07 -8.46 13.52
C PHE A 29 -20.17 -9.42 13.09
N LEU A 30 -21.28 -8.90 12.57
CA LEU A 30 -22.42 -9.66 12.08
C LEU A 30 -22.80 -9.19 10.68
N ALA A 31 -23.10 -10.14 9.79
CA ALA A 31 -23.74 -9.85 8.52
C ALA A 31 -24.80 -10.90 8.20
N GLY A 32 -25.83 -10.50 7.48
CA GLY A 32 -26.90 -11.40 7.08
C GLY A 32 -28.01 -10.66 6.37
N TRP A 33 -29.21 -11.22 6.44
CA TRP A 33 -30.40 -10.56 5.92
C TRP A 33 -31.63 -10.83 6.78
N VAL A 34 -32.54 -9.87 6.79
CA VAL A 34 -33.87 -9.94 7.43
C VAL A 34 -34.88 -9.34 6.46
N HIS A 35 -35.73 -10.20 5.91
CA HIS A 35 -36.90 -9.84 5.12
C HIS A 35 -38.09 -9.63 6.06
N ASP A 36 -38.51 -8.37 6.21
CA ASP A 36 -39.60 -7.97 7.11
C ASP A 36 -40.42 -6.80 6.51
N PRO A 37 -41.25 -7.05 5.49
CA PRO A 37 -42.01 -6.02 4.79
C PRO A 37 -43.11 -5.36 5.65
N HIS A 38 -43.46 -5.97 6.79
CA HIS A 38 -44.55 -5.53 7.66
C HIS A 38 -44.07 -5.00 9.02
N GLY A 39 -42.75 -4.89 9.25
CA GLY A 39 -42.20 -4.37 10.51
C GLY A 39 -42.52 -5.25 11.72
N LEU A 40 -42.58 -6.56 11.53
CA LEU A 40 -42.90 -7.53 12.57
C LEU A 40 -41.67 -7.93 13.41
N SER A 41 -40.47 -7.52 13.04
CA SER A 41 -39.24 -7.79 13.79
C SER A 41 -39.05 -6.80 14.95
N GLY A 42 -38.72 -7.33 16.12
CA GLY A 42 -38.32 -6.59 17.32
C GLY A 42 -36.80 -6.57 17.52
N GLY A 43 -36.02 -6.66 16.44
CA GLY A 43 -34.56 -6.69 16.51
C GLY A 43 -33.95 -8.07 16.77
N LEU A 44 -32.63 -8.10 16.91
CA LEU A 44 -31.81 -9.32 17.03
C LEU A 44 -31.20 -9.43 18.42
N THR A 45 -31.42 -10.55 19.09
CA THR A 45 -30.68 -10.92 20.29
C THR A 45 -29.54 -11.85 19.91
N VAL A 46 -28.31 -11.52 20.28
CA VAL A 46 -27.12 -12.29 19.97
C VAL A 46 -26.60 -12.91 21.26
N HIS A 47 -26.50 -14.23 21.26
CA HIS A 47 -25.96 -14.99 22.37
C HIS A 47 -24.48 -15.25 22.11
N THR A 48 -23.64 -14.67 22.95
CA THR A 48 -22.21 -14.90 22.91
C THR A 48 -21.90 -16.30 23.43
N PRO A 49 -20.72 -16.85 23.09
CA PRO A 49 -20.42 -18.24 23.39
C PRO A 49 -20.37 -18.60 24.89
N PHE A 50 -20.34 -17.59 25.76
CA PHE A 50 -20.28 -17.74 27.23
C PHE A 50 -21.54 -17.26 27.94
N GLY A 51 -22.68 -17.26 27.24
CA GLY A 51 -23.97 -16.93 27.83
C GLY A 51 -24.24 -15.43 28.00
N GLY A 52 -23.38 -14.57 27.47
CA GLY A 52 -23.66 -13.13 27.38
C GLY A 52 -24.72 -12.86 26.32
N GLU A 53 -25.61 -11.92 26.60
CA GLU A 53 -26.64 -11.47 25.67
C GLU A 53 -26.31 -10.07 25.18
N ARG A 54 -26.50 -9.82 23.87
CA ARG A 54 -26.45 -8.48 23.27
C ARG A 54 -27.69 -8.28 22.42
N ARG A 55 -28.32 -7.12 22.54
CA ARG A 55 -29.55 -6.78 21.80
C ARG A 55 -29.25 -5.70 20.79
N LEU A 56 -29.62 -5.98 19.54
CA LEU A 56 -29.70 -5.03 18.45
C LEU A 56 -31.18 -4.72 18.24
N GLU A 57 -31.66 -3.67 18.90
CA GLU A 57 -33.06 -3.22 18.76
C GLU A 57 -33.35 -2.79 17.31
N VAL A 58 -32.38 -2.15 16.65
CA VAL A 58 -32.48 -1.70 15.26
C VAL A 58 -31.27 -2.18 14.46
N LEU A 59 -31.53 -2.68 13.25
CA LEU A 59 -30.50 -2.95 12.26
C LEU A 59 -30.33 -1.71 11.38
N GLU A 60 -29.45 -0.80 11.81
CA GLU A 60 -29.30 0.53 11.21
C GLU A 60 -28.74 0.49 9.78
N HIS A 61 -27.74 -0.36 9.55
CA HIS A 61 -27.01 -0.40 8.29
C HIS A 61 -27.56 -1.50 7.37
N ARG A 62 -28.67 -1.18 6.70
CA ARG A 62 -29.36 -2.07 5.76
C ARG A 62 -29.17 -1.70 4.29
N PHE A 63 -29.04 -2.72 3.44
CA PHE A 63 -28.84 -2.60 1.99
C PHE A 63 -29.63 -3.66 1.20
N PRO A 64 -29.88 -3.44 -0.11
CA PRO A 64 -30.55 -4.42 -0.96
C PRO A 64 -29.73 -5.70 -1.16
N ARG A 65 -30.41 -6.84 -1.22
CA ARG A 65 -29.85 -8.16 -1.54
C ARG A 65 -30.66 -8.80 -2.67
N GLU A 66 -30.09 -8.86 -3.87
CA GLU A 66 -30.80 -9.38 -5.05
C GLU A 66 -31.22 -10.84 -4.92
N ASP A 67 -30.40 -11.66 -4.27
CA ASP A 67 -30.70 -13.07 -3.98
C ASP A 67 -31.91 -13.22 -3.05
N VAL A 68 -32.02 -12.35 -2.05
CA VAL A 68 -33.17 -12.31 -1.12
C VAL A 68 -34.41 -11.75 -1.82
N ALA A 69 -34.26 -10.69 -2.61
CA ALA A 69 -35.36 -10.11 -3.38
C ALA A 69 -35.97 -11.15 -4.35
N LYS A 70 -35.13 -11.92 -5.04
CA LYS A 70 -35.56 -13.05 -5.89
C LYS A 70 -36.29 -14.14 -5.10
N LEU A 71 -35.79 -14.46 -3.90
CA LEU A 71 -36.36 -15.50 -3.03
C LEU A 71 -37.79 -15.14 -2.55
N PHE A 72 -38.04 -13.88 -2.23
CA PHE A 72 -39.36 -13.40 -1.74
C PHE A 72 -40.22 -12.72 -2.81
N GLY A 73 -39.76 -12.67 -4.06
CA GLY A 73 -40.48 -12.04 -5.17
C GLY A 73 -40.66 -10.53 -5.00
N THR A 74 -39.77 -9.85 -4.26
CA THR A 74 -39.82 -8.40 -4.07
C THR A 74 -39.01 -7.65 -5.12
N ALA A 75 -39.38 -6.40 -5.40
CA ALA A 75 -38.63 -5.55 -6.29
C ALA A 75 -37.27 -5.18 -5.65
N PRO A 76 -36.13 -5.37 -6.34
CA PRO A 76 -34.80 -5.05 -5.81
C PRO A 76 -34.66 -3.59 -5.35
N SER A 77 -35.39 -2.66 -5.96
CA SER A 77 -35.38 -1.23 -5.61
C SER A 77 -35.97 -0.91 -4.24
N THR A 78 -36.82 -1.79 -3.70
CA THR A 78 -37.46 -1.64 -2.38
C THR A 78 -36.86 -2.56 -1.33
N ASP A 79 -35.98 -3.47 -1.73
CA ASP A 79 -35.37 -4.42 -0.82
C ASP A 79 -34.32 -3.75 0.06
N ARG A 80 -34.43 -3.93 1.37
CA ARG A 80 -33.42 -3.54 2.36
C ARG A 80 -33.19 -4.69 3.33
N SER A 81 -33.13 -5.90 2.79
CA SER A 81 -33.06 -7.10 3.59
C SER A 81 -31.67 -7.34 4.16
N GLY A 82 -30.61 -7.04 3.42
CA GLY A 82 -29.22 -7.19 3.87
C GLY A 82 -28.89 -6.26 5.03
N PHE A 83 -28.05 -6.72 5.96
CA PHE A 83 -27.53 -5.91 7.05
C PHE A 83 -26.08 -6.25 7.40
N VAL A 84 -25.38 -5.26 7.94
CA VAL A 84 -24.11 -5.43 8.68
C VAL A 84 -24.22 -4.73 10.04
N ALA A 85 -23.56 -5.27 11.06
CA ALA A 85 -23.52 -4.68 12.39
C ALA A 85 -22.21 -5.04 13.09
N TYR A 86 -21.76 -4.15 13.97
CA TYR A 86 -20.64 -4.40 14.87
C TYR A 86 -21.10 -4.19 16.32
N LEU A 87 -20.73 -5.13 17.19
CA LEU A 87 -21.04 -5.10 18.61
C LEU A 87 -19.72 -4.99 19.41
N PRO A 88 -19.49 -3.89 20.14
CA PRO A 88 -18.30 -3.76 20.99
C PRO A 88 -18.43 -4.56 22.31
N GLY A 89 -17.30 -5.03 22.86
CA GLY A 89 -17.15 -5.51 24.25
C GLY A 89 -17.46 -7.00 24.55
N ALA A 90 -16.58 -7.64 25.34
CA ALA A 90 -16.33 -9.10 25.46
C ALA A 90 -17.42 -9.99 26.13
N PRO A 91 -17.35 -11.33 25.92
CA PRO A 91 -16.66 -12.23 26.86
C PRO A 91 -15.48 -12.98 26.24
N GLU A 92 -14.51 -13.29 27.08
CA GLU A 92 -13.19 -13.92 26.90
C GLU A 92 -12.98 -15.00 25.81
N PRO A 93 -11.72 -15.36 25.47
CA PRO A 93 -11.41 -15.99 24.21
C PRO A 93 -11.65 -17.49 24.26
N ALA A 94 -12.83 -17.93 23.82
CA ALA A 94 -12.90 -19.22 23.11
C ALA A 94 -13.31 -18.97 21.67
N ALA A 95 -12.33 -19.09 20.78
CA ALA A 95 -12.52 -19.20 19.34
C ALA A 95 -13.37 -20.43 18.93
N ALA A 96 -13.76 -21.30 19.87
CA ALA A 96 -14.32 -22.63 19.61
C ALA A 96 -15.86 -22.75 19.68
N LEU A 97 -16.58 -21.84 20.34
CA LEU A 97 -18.03 -22.00 20.56
C LEU A 97 -18.84 -21.08 19.61
N GLN A 98 -19.76 -21.64 18.84
CA GLN A 98 -20.53 -20.95 17.78
C GLN A 98 -21.50 -19.90 18.36
N VAL A 99 -21.47 -18.68 17.81
CA VAL A 99 -22.48 -17.64 18.10
C VAL A 99 -23.80 -18.07 17.50
N HIS A 100 -24.91 -17.86 18.21
CA HIS A 100 -26.24 -17.94 17.63
C HIS A 100 -27.01 -16.66 17.95
N ALA A 101 -27.96 -16.33 17.09
CA ALA A 101 -28.80 -15.16 17.26
C ALA A 101 -30.27 -15.55 17.24
N GLU A 102 -31.11 -14.76 17.87
CA GLU A 102 -32.56 -14.89 17.90
C GLU A 102 -33.17 -13.61 17.33
N LEU A 103 -33.85 -13.73 16.18
CA LEU A 103 -34.68 -12.65 15.67
C LEU A 103 -35.98 -12.63 16.47
N ARG A 104 -36.21 -11.56 17.22
CA ARG A 104 -37.42 -11.39 18.02
C ARG A 104 -38.58 -10.94 17.13
N LEU A 105 -39.76 -11.48 17.37
CA LEU A 105 -40.99 -11.12 16.65
C LEU A 105 -41.90 -10.30 17.56
N GLY A 106 -42.66 -9.35 16.99
CA GLY A 106 -43.66 -8.57 17.72
C GLY A 106 -44.78 -9.40 18.36
N SER A 107 -44.95 -10.65 17.92
CA SER A 107 -45.88 -11.62 18.52
C SER A 107 -45.36 -12.27 19.82
N GLY A 108 -44.12 -11.99 20.23
CA GLY A 108 -43.46 -12.59 21.39
C GLY A 108 -42.70 -13.90 21.09
N GLY A 109 -42.73 -14.38 19.85
CA GLY A 109 -41.91 -15.52 19.41
C GLY A 109 -40.49 -15.10 18.98
N SER A 110 -39.59 -16.08 18.81
CA SER A 110 -38.26 -15.85 18.25
C SER A 110 -37.90 -16.86 17.16
N ILE A 111 -37.02 -16.43 16.24
CA ILE A 111 -36.43 -17.28 15.20
C ILE A 111 -34.95 -17.43 15.49
N ARG A 112 -34.50 -18.64 15.82
CA ARG A 112 -33.09 -18.95 16.02
C ARG A 112 -32.34 -19.02 14.68
N LEU A 113 -31.25 -18.26 14.59
CA LEU A 113 -30.32 -18.17 13.47
C LEU A 113 -28.95 -18.68 13.89
N VAL A 114 -28.36 -19.55 13.08
CA VAL A 114 -27.04 -20.15 13.33
C VAL A 114 -26.18 -19.92 12.08
N PRO A 115 -25.09 -19.14 12.18
CA PRO A 115 -24.23 -18.82 11.04
C PRO A 115 -23.41 -20.05 10.61
N PRO A 116 -22.86 -20.10 9.38
CA PRO A 116 -21.97 -21.17 8.94
C PRO A 116 -20.71 -21.29 9.83
N LEU A 117 -19.99 -22.41 9.68
CA LEU A 117 -18.68 -22.60 10.31
C LEU A 117 -17.70 -21.52 9.86
N ARG A 118 -16.81 -21.14 10.78
CA ARG A 118 -16.02 -19.90 10.78
C ARG A 118 -14.89 -19.89 9.73
N PRO A 119 -14.45 -18.70 9.27
CA PRO A 119 -13.12 -18.53 8.70
C PRO A 119 -12.06 -18.92 9.73
N LEU A 120 -11.03 -19.66 9.33
CA LEU A 120 -10.08 -20.28 10.26
C LEU A 120 -8.97 -19.32 10.71
N SER A 121 -8.58 -18.37 9.86
CA SER A 121 -7.50 -17.42 10.12
C SER A 121 -8.00 -15.98 10.27
N PRO A 122 -7.25 -15.09 10.95
CA PRO A 122 -7.54 -13.65 10.96
C PRO A 122 -7.63 -13.03 9.56
N ALA A 123 -6.82 -13.50 8.60
CA ALA A 123 -6.90 -13.07 7.20
C ALA A 123 -8.23 -13.43 6.54
N ASP A 124 -8.68 -14.68 6.69
CA ASP A 124 -9.96 -15.13 6.11
C ASP A 124 -11.15 -14.42 6.77
N ALA A 125 -11.07 -14.21 8.09
CA ALA A 125 -12.06 -13.45 8.83
C ALA A 125 -12.16 -12.00 8.34
N ARG A 126 -11.01 -11.33 8.17
CA ARG A 126 -10.92 -9.98 7.60
C ARG A 126 -11.50 -9.94 6.19
N ALA A 127 -11.14 -10.89 5.34
CA ALA A 127 -11.65 -10.99 3.97
C ALA A 127 -13.17 -11.21 3.93
N ALA A 128 -13.70 -12.04 4.83
CA ALA A 128 -15.14 -12.26 4.96
C ALA A 128 -15.90 -11.00 5.40
N VAL A 129 -15.35 -10.23 6.34
CA VAL A 129 -15.93 -8.93 6.74
C VAL A 129 -15.95 -7.96 5.56
N LEU A 130 -14.84 -7.82 4.84
CA LEU A 130 -14.76 -6.95 3.66
C LEU A 130 -15.65 -7.43 2.51
N GLY A 131 -15.93 -8.73 2.41
CA GLY A 131 -16.86 -9.31 1.43
C GLY A 131 -18.33 -9.29 1.84
N SER A 132 -18.68 -8.74 3.00
CA SER A 132 -20.03 -8.88 3.59
C SER A 132 -21.07 -7.90 3.06
N LEU A 133 -20.65 -6.85 2.35
CA LEU A 133 -21.53 -5.85 1.75
C LEU A 133 -21.01 -5.39 0.37
N PRO A 134 -21.89 -4.94 -0.53
CA PRO A 134 -21.46 -4.33 -1.78
C PRO A 134 -20.71 -2.99 -1.55
N PRO A 135 -19.66 -2.67 -2.34
CA PRO A 135 -18.84 -1.47 -2.14
C PRO A 135 -19.63 -0.16 -2.12
N GLN A 136 -20.68 -0.04 -2.94
CA GLN A 136 -21.52 1.16 -2.99
C GLN A 136 -22.28 1.46 -1.67
N HIS A 137 -22.34 0.49 -0.75
CA HIS A 137 -22.96 0.64 0.57
C HIS A 137 -21.94 0.80 1.70
N ALA A 138 -20.63 0.77 1.40
CA ALA A 138 -19.56 1.09 2.34
C ALA A 138 -19.43 2.61 2.52
N THR A 139 -20.46 3.25 3.06
CA THR A 139 -20.45 4.70 3.33
C THR A 139 -19.44 5.05 4.43
N PRO A 140 -18.97 6.30 4.55
CA PRO A 140 -18.05 6.70 5.61
C PRO A 140 -18.53 6.33 7.02
N LEU A 141 -19.83 6.46 7.28
CA LEU A 141 -20.42 6.06 8.56
C LEU A 141 -20.32 4.55 8.78
N VAL A 142 -20.68 3.73 7.79
CA VAL A 142 -20.58 2.25 7.87
C VAL A 142 -19.13 1.81 8.04
N LEU A 143 -18.20 2.47 7.33
CA LEU A 143 -16.78 2.22 7.47
C LEU A 143 -16.31 2.53 8.89
N GLU A 144 -16.72 3.66 9.46
CA GLU A 144 -16.31 4.09 10.79
C GLU A 144 -16.92 3.27 11.93
N THR A 145 -18.22 2.96 11.87
CA THR A 145 -18.94 2.36 13.00
C THR A 145 -18.99 0.84 12.95
N VAL A 146 -18.81 0.24 11.77
CA VAL A 146 -19.00 -1.20 11.56
C VAL A 146 -17.78 -1.89 10.98
N ILE A 147 -17.28 -1.43 9.84
CA ILE A 147 -16.21 -2.15 9.12
C ILE A 147 -14.86 -1.95 9.80
N ALA A 148 -14.44 -0.72 10.09
CA ALA A 148 -13.13 -0.44 10.67
C ALA A 148 -12.93 -1.07 12.05
N PRO A 149 -13.91 -1.01 12.98
CA PRO A 149 -13.79 -1.69 14.27
C PRO A 149 -13.66 -3.20 14.16
N ALA A 150 -14.13 -3.80 13.05
CA ALA A 150 -13.97 -5.23 12.80
C ALA A 150 -12.68 -5.58 12.05
N VAL A 151 -12.36 -4.83 11.00
CA VAL A 151 -11.24 -5.09 10.09
C VAL A 151 -9.91 -4.79 10.75
N ALA A 152 -9.79 -3.67 11.47
CA ALA A 152 -8.53 -3.24 12.07
C ALA A 152 -7.93 -4.28 13.05
N PRO A 153 -8.65 -4.79 14.07
CA PRO A 153 -8.10 -5.80 14.97
C PRO A 153 -7.81 -7.14 14.28
N LEU A 154 -8.65 -7.58 13.33
CA LEU A 154 -8.40 -8.78 12.53
C LEU A 154 -7.15 -8.62 11.65
N HIS A 155 -6.93 -7.43 11.10
CA HIS A 155 -5.75 -7.11 10.32
C HIS A 155 -4.50 -7.08 11.20
N ALA A 156 -4.56 -6.41 12.35
CA ALA A 156 -3.47 -6.39 13.33
C ALA A 156 -3.11 -7.80 13.81
N ALA A 157 -4.10 -8.65 14.09
CA ALA A 157 -3.88 -10.05 14.47
C ALA A 157 -3.22 -10.86 13.34
N HIS A 158 -3.60 -10.62 12.08
CA HIS A 158 -2.92 -11.22 10.93
C HIS A 158 -1.47 -10.76 10.83
N MET A 159 -1.23 -9.45 10.90
CA MET A 159 0.13 -8.89 10.86
C MET A 159 1.01 -9.38 12.01
N ALA A 160 0.45 -9.52 13.21
CA ALA A 160 1.14 -10.06 14.38
C ALA A 160 1.46 -11.55 14.26
N SER A 161 0.76 -12.29 13.39
CA SER A 161 1.05 -13.71 13.12
C SER A 161 2.21 -13.92 12.14
N ARG A 162 2.86 -12.84 11.67
CA ARG A 162 3.97 -12.90 10.72
C ARG A 162 5.17 -13.63 11.31
N GLY A 163 5.55 -14.74 10.65
CA GLY A 163 6.79 -15.45 10.91
C GLY A 163 7.97 -14.88 10.11
N GLU A 164 9.17 -15.42 10.34
CA GLU A 164 10.34 -15.10 9.54
C GLU A 164 10.21 -15.66 8.11
N PRO A 165 10.59 -14.89 7.07
CA PRO A 165 10.56 -15.39 5.70
C PRO A 165 11.68 -16.42 5.45
N GLU A 166 11.41 -17.42 4.60
CA GLU A 166 12.46 -18.29 4.06
C GLU A 166 13.33 -17.48 3.10
N ILE A 167 14.66 -17.60 3.23
CA ILE A 167 15.60 -16.92 2.34
C ILE A 167 16.24 -17.93 1.37
N VAL A 168 16.10 -17.66 0.08
CA VAL A 168 16.76 -18.43 -1.00
C VAL A 168 17.66 -17.49 -1.80
N SER A 169 18.91 -17.87 -1.99
CA SER A 169 19.92 -17.06 -2.69
C SER A 169 20.43 -17.72 -3.95
N PHE A 170 20.68 -16.92 -4.98
CA PHE A 170 21.19 -17.33 -6.29
C PHE A 170 22.45 -16.52 -6.60
N GLY A 171 23.60 -17.19 -6.62
CA GLY A 171 24.90 -16.53 -6.79
C GLY A 171 25.34 -15.70 -5.57
N ARG A 172 26.44 -14.95 -5.73
CA ARG A 172 26.97 -14.02 -4.73
C ARG A 172 26.76 -12.59 -5.23
N GLY A 173 25.97 -11.82 -4.50
CA GLY A 173 25.73 -10.40 -4.79
C GLY A 173 26.90 -9.49 -4.40
N PRO A 174 26.83 -8.20 -4.74
CA PRO A 174 27.80 -7.19 -4.30
C PRO A 174 27.85 -7.10 -2.77
N GLU A 175 29.05 -6.94 -2.21
CA GLU A 175 29.24 -6.82 -0.74
C GLU A 175 28.83 -5.45 -0.19
N THR A 176 28.95 -4.41 -1.01
CA THR A 176 28.64 -3.02 -0.64
C THR A 176 27.79 -2.34 -1.73
N PRO A 177 26.57 -2.84 -1.99
CA PRO A 177 25.68 -2.25 -3.00
C PRO A 177 25.31 -0.82 -2.60
N ALA A 178 25.34 0.10 -3.55
CA ALA A 178 24.79 1.44 -3.33
C ALA A 178 23.26 1.39 -3.20
N VAL A 179 22.62 0.55 -4.03
CA VAL A 179 21.17 0.44 -4.15
C VAL A 179 20.73 -1.00 -3.88
N SER A 180 19.70 -1.15 -3.04
CA SER A 180 18.92 -2.38 -2.94
C SER A 180 17.60 -2.21 -3.68
N VAL A 181 17.34 -3.09 -4.65
CA VAL A 181 16.11 -3.14 -5.43
C VAL A 181 15.19 -4.18 -4.81
N ILE A 182 14.02 -3.74 -4.32
CA ILE A 182 13.03 -4.58 -3.65
C ILE A 182 11.82 -4.75 -4.58
N ILE A 183 11.52 -6.00 -4.92
CA ILE A 183 10.46 -6.37 -5.86
C ILE A 183 9.47 -7.31 -5.18
N PRO A 184 8.33 -6.81 -4.67
CA PRO A 184 7.29 -7.67 -4.11
C PRO A 184 6.56 -8.44 -5.23
N LEU A 185 6.19 -9.69 -4.93
CA LEU A 185 5.56 -10.64 -5.83
C LEU A 185 4.32 -11.25 -5.20
N TYR A 186 3.21 -11.21 -5.93
CA TYR A 186 1.98 -11.90 -5.54
C TYR A 186 1.21 -12.36 -6.78
N LYS A 187 1.14 -13.68 -7.03
CA LYS A 187 0.32 -14.30 -8.09
C LYS A 187 0.63 -13.89 -9.55
N ALA A 188 1.71 -13.16 -9.79
CA ALA A 188 2.06 -12.59 -11.09
C ALA A 188 3.55 -12.81 -11.45
N LEU A 189 3.99 -14.06 -11.52
CA LEU A 189 5.38 -14.39 -11.82
C LEU A 189 5.74 -14.22 -13.31
N GLU A 190 4.75 -14.12 -14.20
CA GLU A 190 5.00 -14.14 -15.64
C GLU A 190 5.81 -12.94 -16.14
N PHE A 191 5.76 -11.81 -15.44
CA PHE A 191 6.45 -10.58 -15.82
C PHE A 191 7.95 -10.64 -15.58
N LEU A 192 8.39 -11.50 -14.66
CA LEU A 192 9.80 -11.67 -14.30
C LEU A 192 10.66 -12.00 -15.52
N ARG A 193 10.13 -12.75 -16.50
CA ARG A 193 10.86 -13.07 -17.73
C ARG A 193 11.27 -11.82 -18.52
N PHE A 194 10.38 -10.82 -18.57
CA PHE A 194 10.63 -9.59 -19.30
C PHE A 194 11.52 -8.66 -18.48
N GLN A 195 11.20 -8.50 -17.20
CA GLN A 195 11.95 -7.65 -16.29
C GLN A 195 13.42 -8.11 -16.14
N LEU A 196 13.66 -9.39 -15.89
CA LEU A 196 15.02 -9.93 -15.77
C LEU A 196 15.77 -9.90 -17.11
N SER A 197 15.09 -10.08 -18.24
CA SER A 197 15.74 -9.92 -19.55
C SER A 197 16.19 -8.49 -19.80
N SER A 198 15.40 -7.49 -19.39
CA SER A 198 15.78 -6.08 -19.45
C SER A 198 16.96 -5.79 -18.52
N PHE A 199 16.91 -6.27 -17.27
CA PHE A 199 18.00 -6.11 -16.31
C PHE A 199 19.32 -6.75 -16.79
N ALA A 200 19.26 -7.91 -17.43
CA ALA A 200 20.45 -8.58 -17.96
C ALA A 200 21.16 -7.77 -19.07
N THR A 201 20.47 -6.83 -19.72
CA THR A 201 21.05 -5.94 -20.72
C THR A 201 21.60 -4.63 -20.13
N ASP A 202 21.42 -4.40 -18.83
CA ASP A 202 21.87 -3.21 -18.13
C ASP A 202 23.04 -3.55 -17.19
N PRO A 203 24.29 -3.16 -17.51
CA PRO A 203 25.45 -3.43 -16.66
C PRO A 203 25.29 -2.89 -15.24
N GLY A 204 24.51 -1.82 -15.04
CA GLY A 204 24.26 -1.25 -13.71
C GLY A 204 23.51 -2.20 -12.79
N MET A 205 22.75 -3.16 -13.33
CA MET A 205 21.99 -4.13 -12.53
C MET A 205 22.88 -5.22 -11.92
N ALA A 206 24.13 -5.40 -12.37
CA ALA A 206 25.07 -6.30 -11.71
C ALA A 206 25.63 -5.73 -10.39
N GLU A 207 25.57 -4.40 -10.21
CA GLU A 207 26.12 -3.68 -9.06
C GLU A 207 25.09 -3.46 -7.94
N VAL A 208 23.83 -3.83 -8.17
CA VAL A 208 22.76 -3.67 -7.18
C VAL A 208 22.49 -4.95 -6.42
N GLU A 209 21.88 -4.82 -5.25
CA GLU A 209 21.31 -5.94 -4.54
C GLU A 209 19.86 -6.15 -4.99
N LEU A 210 19.59 -7.26 -5.68
CA LEU A 210 18.25 -7.58 -6.20
C LEU A 210 17.51 -8.56 -5.27
N ILE A 211 16.41 -8.09 -4.67
CA ILE A 211 15.62 -8.83 -3.68
C ILE A 211 14.18 -8.95 -4.17
N PHE A 212 13.73 -10.18 -4.35
CA PHE A 212 12.32 -10.50 -4.56
C PHE A 212 11.66 -10.87 -3.23
N VAL A 213 10.42 -10.43 -3.01
CA VAL A 213 9.65 -10.81 -1.81
C VAL A 213 8.35 -11.47 -2.24
N LEU A 214 8.23 -12.77 -2.02
CA LEU A 214 7.08 -13.58 -2.46
C LEU A 214 6.02 -13.68 -1.35
N ASP A 215 4.88 -13.03 -1.57
CA ASP A 215 3.70 -13.03 -0.69
C ASP A 215 2.66 -14.11 -1.04
N SER A 216 2.92 -14.91 -2.08
CA SER A 216 2.14 -16.09 -2.46
C SER A 216 3.01 -17.35 -2.27
N PRO A 217 3.20 -17.84 -1.03
CA PRO A 217 4.08 -18.97 -0.72
C PRO A 217 3.74 -20.24 -1.50
N GLU A 218 2.50 -20.40 -1.92
CA GLU A 218 2.07 -21.51 -2.79
C GLU A 218 2.81 -21.55 -4.15
N GLN A 219 3.45 -20.44 -4.57
CA GLN A 219 4.26 -20.36 -5.79
C GLN A 219 5.77 -20.45 -5.55
N ARG A 220 6.19 -20.80 -4.33
CA ARG A 220 7.62 -20.85 -3.94
C ARG A 220 8.44 -21.72 -4.89
N ASP A 221 8.01 -22.94 -5.16
CA ASP A 221 8.76 -23.88 -6.00
C ASP A 221 8.81 -23.44 -7.47
N GLU A 222 7.72 -22.88 -7.98
CA GLU A 222 7.65 -22.31 -9.34
C GLU A 222 8.64 -21.15 -9.48
N LEU A 223 8.66 -20.22 -8.52
CA LEU A 223 9.57 -19.08 -8.52
C LEU A 223 11.03 -19.52 -8.41
N VAL A 224 11.37 -20.39 -7.45
CA VAL A 224 12.74 -20.84 -7.23
C VAL A 224 13.29 -21.57 -8.46
N HIS A 225 12.49 -22.44 -9.09
CA HIS A 225 12.86 -23.09 -10.33
C HIS A 225 13.13 -22.08 -11.46
N MET A 226 12.24 -21.11 -11.62
CA MET A 226 12.37 -20.05 -12.62
C MET A 226 13.66 -19.22 -12.43
N LEU A 227 13.96 -18.81 -11.19
CA LEU A 227 15.12 -17.99 -10.89
C LEU A 227 16.45 -18.75 -11.00
N HIS A 228 16.48 -20.06 -10.75
CA HIS A 228 17.65 -20.88 -11.08
C HIS A 228 17.97 -20.83 -12.58
N GLY A 229 16.95 -20.93 -13.43
CA GLY A 229 17.10 -20.81 -14.88
C GLY A 229 17.61 -19.43 -15.31
N PHE A 230 17.04 -18.35 -14.78
CA PHE A 230 17.49 -16.99 -15.10
C PHE A 230 18.88 -16.68 -14.57
N HIS A 231 19.23 -17.16 -13.37
CA HIS A 231 20.58 -17.02 -12.84
C HIS A 231 21.61 -17.74 -13.74
N ALA A 232 21.31 -18.97 -14.17
CA ALA A 232 22.20 -19.71 -15.07
C ALA A 232 22.36 -19.04 -16.45
N LEU A 233 21.31 -18.36 -16.94
CA LEU A 233 21.33 -17.70 -18.24
C LEU A 233 22.03 -16.33 -18.21
N TYR A 234 21.75 -15.52 -17.20
CA TYR A 234 22.17 -14.11 -17.15
C TYR A 234 23.27 -13.83 -16.12
N GLY A 235 23.54 -14.74 -15.19
CA GLY A 235 24.54 -14.55 -14.14
C GLY A 235 24.17 -13.52 -13.07
N LEU A 236 22.98 -12.93 -13.13
CA LEU A 236 22.54 -11.93 -12.15
C LEU A 236 22.37 -12.57 -10.75
N PRO A 237 23.02 -12.04 -9.71
CA PRO A 237 22.81 -12.50 -8.35
C PRO A 237 21.45 -12.02 -7.85
N MET A 238 20.72 -12.90 -7.18
CA MET A 238 19.34 -12.63 -6.72
C MET A 238 19.13 -13.24 -5.33
N ARG A 239 18.23 -12.63 -4.57
CA ARG A 239 17.72 -13.19 -3.33
C ARG A 239 16.20 -13.16 -3.31
N VAL A 240 15.60 -14.20 -2.75
CA VAL A 240 14.15 -14.30 -2.56
C VAL A 240 13.87 -14.42 -1.08
N LEU A 241 12.92 -13.63 -0.60
CA LEU A 241 12.28 -13.80 0.70
C LEU A 241 10.90 -14.39 0.46
N VAL A 242 10.63 -15.61 0.91
CA VAL A 242 9.31 -16.25 0.81
C VAL A 242 8.58 -16.05 2.13
N GLN A 243 7.50 -15.28 2.08
CA GLN A 243 6.68 -15.01 3.26
C GLN A 243 5.76 -16.20 3.56
N PRO A 244 5.47 -16.52 4.83
CA PRO A 244 4.64 -17.66 5.18
C PRO A 244 3.16 -17.49 4.80
N ALA A 245 2.73 -16.26 4.51
CA ALA A 245 1.41 -15.92 4.00
C ALA A 245 1.46 -14.56 3.28
N ASN A 246 0.36 -14.16 2.66
CA ASN A 246 0.20 -12.83 2.10
C ASN A 246 0.00 -11.79 3.22
N TYR A 247 0.96 -10.90 3.41
CA TYR A 247 0.88 -9.79 4.37
C TYR A 247 0.67 -8.43 3.69
N GLY A 248 0.73 -8.38 2.36
CA GLY A 248 0.44 -7.21 1.56
C GLY A 248 1.69 -6.45 1.15
N TYR A 249 1.51 -5.52 0.20
CA TYR A 249 2.57 -4.76 -0.43
C TYR A 249 3.49 -4.05 0.59
N SER A 250 2.91 -3.35 1.57
CA SER A 250 3.68 -2.68 2.63
C SER A 250 4.59 -3.64 3.39
N ALA A 251 4.04 -4.77 3.83
CA ALA A 251 4.76 -5.76 4.62
C ALA A 251 5.85 -6.47 3.81
N ALA A 252 5.58 -6.76 2.54
CA ALA A 252 6.56 -7.33 1.61
C ALA A 252 7.74 -6.37 1.41
N ASN A 253 7.47 -5.08 1.15
CA ASN A 253 8.54 -4.09 0.98
C ASN A 253 9.34 -3.88 2.27
N ASN A 254 8.67 -3.76 3.43
CA ASN A 254 9.34 -3.64 4.72
C ASN A 254 10.23 -4.85 5.01
N ALA A 255 9.78 -6.07 4.71
CA ALA A 255 10.59 -7.28 4.84
C ALA A 255 11.81 -7.27 3.90
N GLY A 256 11.62 -6.80 2.66
CA GLY A 256 12.72 -6.59 1.71
C GLY A 256 13.77 -5.61 2.22
N VAL A 257 13.33 -4.48 2.80
CA VAL A 257 14.23 -3.46 3.39
C VAL A 257 14.96 -3.99 4.63
N ALA A 258 14.29 -4.77 5.46
CA ALA A 258 14.90 -5.38 6.65
C ALA A 258 15.99 -6.38 6.29
N ALA A 259 15.86 -7.08 5.16
CA ALA A 259 16.87 -8.01 4.68
C ALA A 259 17.99 -7.34 3.87
N SER A 260 17.79 -6.11 3.39
CA SER A 260 18.71 -5.44 2.45
C SER A 260 19.83 -4.66 3.14
N ILE A 261 20.92 -4.41 2.41
CA ILE A 261 22.12 -3.75 2.96
C ILE A 261 22.48 -2.43 2.25
N GLY A 262 21.80 -2.09 1.14
CA GLY A 262 22.04 -0.87 0.40
C GLY A 262 21.67 0.39 1.18
N ARG A 263 22.38 1.49 0.90
CA ARG A 263 22.13 2.81 1.49
C ARG A 263 20.95 3.53 0.84
N THR A 264 20.70 3.22 -0.42
CA THR A 264 19.54 3.68 -1.18
C THR A 264 18.62 2.49 -1.44
N LEU A 265 17.32 2.74 -1.31
CA LEU A 265 16.25 1.77 -1.51
C LEU A 265 15.51 2.12 -2.80
N LEU A 266 15.26 1.12 -3.64
CA LEU A 266 14.42 1.23 -4.82
C LEU A 266 13.28 0.21 -4.73
N PHE A 267 12.06 0.69 -4.56
CA PHE A 267 10.86 -0.12 -4.64
C PHE A 267 10.41 -0.20 -6.08
N LEU A 268 10.19 -1.41 -6.59
CA LEU A 268 9.87 -1.63 -8.00
C LEU A 268 8.86 -2.77 -8.15
N ASN A 269 7.76 -2.53 -8.83
CA ASN A 269 6.80 -3.58 -9.14
C ASN A 269 7.38 -4.59 -10.15
N SER A 270 6.97 -5.85 -10.04
CA SER A 270 7.42 -6.94 -10.93
C SER A 270 7.00 -6.81 -12.40
N ASP A 271 6.03 -5.95 -12.68
CA ASP A 271 5.50 -5.64 -14.01
C ASP A 271 5.97 -4.27 -14.55
N VAL A 272 7.01 -3.70 -13.93
CA VAL A 272 7.68 -2.48 -14.41
C VAL A 272 8.98 -2.83 -15.14
N ILE A 273 9.11 -2.36 -16.38
CA ILE A 273 10.22 -2.67 -17.28
C ILE A 273 10.83 -1.36 -17.80
N PRO A 274 12.15 -1.16 -17.65
CA PRO A 274 12.83 0.01 -18.21
C PRO A 274 12.72 0.11 -19.72
N ASP A 275 12.50 1.32 -20.25
CA ASP A 275 12.52 1.58 -21.70
C ASP A 275 13.94 1.44 -22.27
N GLN A 276 14.95 1.89 -21.50
CA GLN A 276 16.37 1.83 -21.88
C GLN A 276 17.26 1.42 -20.70
N PRO A 277 18.42 0.79 -20.95
CA PRO A 277 19.47 0.60 -19.95
C PRO A 277 20.01 1.93 -19.39
N GLY A 278 20.62 1.89 -18.21
CA GLY A 278 21.23 3.06 -17.56
C GLY A 278 20.25 3.97 -16.82
N TRP A 279 19.01 3.51 -16.62
CA TRP A 279 17.94 4.26 -15.97
C TRP A 279 18.17 4.48 -14.46
N LEU A 280 18.70 3.46 -13.77
CA LEU A 280 18.86 3.47 -12.31
C LEU A 280 19.90 4.51 -11.82
N PRO A 281 21.10 4.62 -12.43
CA PRO A 281 22.04 5.68 -12.07
C PRO A 281 21.48 7.10 -12.25
N VAL A 282 20.60 7.32 -13.23
CA VAL A 282 19.96 8.62 -13.46
C VAL A 282 18.97 8.95 -12.33
N LEU A 283 18.19 7.97 -11.86
CA LEU A 283 17.34 8.16 -10.67
C LEU A 283 18.16 8.43 -9.42
N LEU A 284 19.23 7.66 -9.20
CA LEU A 284 20.12 7.84 -8.05
C LEU A 284 20.73 9.26 -8.04
N ALA A 285 21.27 9.70 -9.17
CA ALA A 285 21.81 11.04 -9.30
C ALA A 285 20.74 12.12 -9.07
N ALA A 286 19.49 11.91 -9.51
CA ALA A 286 18.40 12.85 -9.27
C ALA A 286 18.04 12.97 -7.77
N LEU A 287 18.05 11.85 -7.03
CA LEU A 287 17.85 11.82 -5.59
C LEU A 287 18.96 12.58 -4.85
N GLU A 288 20.22 12.37 -5.24
CA GLU A 288 21.40 12.95 -4.58
C GLU A 288 21.63 14.44 -4.92
N ARG A 289 21.18 14.88 -6.11
CA ARG A 289 21.50 16.23 -6.63
C ARG A 289 20.84 17.37 -5.84
N ALA A 290 19.66 17.15 -5.26
CA ALA A 290 18.88 18.20 -4.61
C ALA A 290 18.79 17.95 -3.10
N PRO A 291 19.51 18.73 -2.26
CA PRO A 291 19.39 18.66 -0.81
C PRO A 291 17.93 18.79 -0.36
N GLY A 292 17.52 17.97 0.59
CA GLY A 292 16.14 17.93 1.08
C GLY A 292 15.18 17.07 0.23
N THR A 293 15.66 16.36 -0.80
CA THR A 293 14.83 15.38 -1.53
C THR A 293 14.73 14.08 -0.74
N GLY A 294 13.52 13.73 -0.31
CA GLY A 294 13.26 12.48 0.41
C GLY A 294 12.94 11.29 -0.49
N ALA A 295 12.37 11.53 -1.68
CA ALA A 295 12.11 10.48 -2.67
C ALA A 295 12.06 11.00 -4.11
N VAL A 296 12.32 10.12 -5.06
CA VAL A 296 12.16 10.37 -6.50
C VAL A 296 11.39 9.25 -7.19
N GLY A 297 10.65 9.59 -8.25
CA GLY A 297 9.93 8.63 -9.09
C GLY A 297 10.07 8.96 -10.58
N PRO A 298 10.15 7.96 -11.47
CA PRO A 298 10.33 8.15 -12.91
C PRO A 298 9.03 8.51 -13.61
N LYS A 299 9.10 8.70 -14.93
CA LYS A 299 7.92 8.61 -15.81
C LYS A 299 7.54 7.15 -16.02
N LEU A 300 6.27 6.85 -15.80
CA LEU A 300 5.70 5.56 -16.17
C LEU A 300 4.80 5.70 -17.39
N LEU A 301 4.94 4.74 -18.31
CA LEU A 301 4.18 4.61 -19.54
C LEU A 301 3.30 3.36 -19.48
N PHE A 302 2.14 3.43 -20.11
CA PHE A 302 1.36 2.26 -20.50
C PHE A 302 2.00 1.56 -21.71
N ASP A 303 1.54 0.35 -22.03
CA ASP A 303 2.00 -0.43 -23.19
C ASP A 303 1.61 0.16 -24.55
N ASP A 304 0.79 1.21 -24.56
CA ASP A 304 0.37 1.98 -25.73
C ASP A 304 1.11 3.34 -25.87
N ASP A 305 2.25 3.50 -25.17
CA ASP A 305 3.05 4.75 -25.09
C ASP A 305 2.29 5.94 -24.47
N SER A 306 1.08 5.77 -23.93
CA SER A 306 0.43 6.83 -23.17
C SER A 306 1.01 6.97 -21.76
N LEU A 307 1.01 8.18 -21.22
CA LEU A 307 1.47 8.46 -19.87
C LEU A 307 0.60 7.72 -18.84
N GLN A 308 1.24 7.00 -17.92
CA GLN A 308 0.59 6.43 -16.75
C GLN A 308 0.90 7.24 -15.49
N HIS A 309 2.13 7.76 -15.35
CA HIS A 309 2.55 8.50 -14.16
C HIS A 309 3.54 9.62 -14.50
N ALA A 310 3.25 10.83 -13.98
CA ALA A 310 4.14 11.99 -13.98
C ALA A 310 4.12 12.72 -12.62
N GLY A 311 4.07 11.94 -11.53
CA GLY A 311 3.74 12.37 -10.17
C GLY A 311 2.29 12.10 -9.79
N LEU A 312 2.02 12.03 -8.49
CA LEU A 312 0.68 11.92 -7.90
C LEU A 312 0.13 13.29 -7.52
N TYR A 313 -1.19 13.44 -7.55
CA TYR A 313 -1.93 14.50 -6.87
C TYR A 313 -3.17 13.93 -6.18
N PHE A 314 -3.68 14.68 -5.21
CA PHE A 314 -4.85 14.31 -4.42
C PHE A 314 -6.03 15.15 -4.88
N ASP A 315 -7.16 14.51 -5.15
CA ASP A 315 -8.40 15.20 -5.48
C ASP A 315 -9.60 14.41 -4.94
N ARG A 316 -10.76 15.06 -4.92
CA ARG A 316 -12.00 14.47 -4.46
C ARG A 316 -12.91 14.14 -5.64
N ASP A 317 -13.60 13.01 -5.55
CA ASP A 317 -14.69 12.71 -6.47
C ASP A 317 -15.94 13.58 -6.19
N VAL A 318 -16.97 13.40 -7.00
CA VAL A 318 -18.27 14.11 -6.86
C VAL A 318 -18.99 13.81 -5.54
N ARG A 319 -18.56 12.80 -4.78
CA ARG A 319 -19.09 12.43 -3.45
C ARG A 319 -18.18 12.92 -2.32
N GLY A 320 -17.13 13.68 -2.64
CA GLY A 320 -16.18 14.25 -1.68
C GLY A 320 -15.14 13.26 -1.18
N ARG A 321 -14.97 12.09 -1.81
CA ARG A 321 -13.99 11.06 -1.41
C ARG A 321 -12.65 11.31 -2.04
N TRP A 322 -11.58 11.20 -1.24
CA TRP A 322 -10.20 11.38 -1.69
C TRP A 322 -9.70 10.22 -2.54
N TYR A 323 -9.06 10.57 -3.65
CA TYR A 323 -8.38 9.63 -4.55
C TYR A 323 -6.99 10.12 -4.90
N ASN A 324 -6.10 9.15 -5.14
CA ASN A 324 -4.78 9.39 -5.72
C ASN A 324 -4.93 9.41 -7.24
N HIS A 325 -4.58 10.54 -7.85
CA HIS A 325 -4.56 10.71 -9.29
C HIS A 325 -3.14 10.88 -9.79
N HIS A 326 -2.93 10.57 -11.07
CA HIS A 326 -1.62 10.70 -11.71
C HIS A 326 -1.67 11.88 -12.68
N PHE A 327 -0.71 12.79 -12.57
CA PHE A 327 -0.62 13.90 -13.50
C PHE A 327 -0.49 13.40 -14.93
N PHE A 328 -1.24 14.02 -15.85
CA PHE A 328 -1.15 13.79 -17.29
C PHE A 328 -1.48 12.36 -17.76
N LYS A 329 -2.11 11.54 -16.91
CA LYS A 329 -2.50 10.16 -17.24
C LYS A 329 -3.34 10.10 -18.52
N GLY A 330 -2.98 9.22 -19.45
CA GLY A 330 -3.65 9.02 -20.74
C GLY A 330 -3.24 10.00 -21.84
N LEU A 331 -2.42 11.01 -21.55
CA LEU A 331 -1.85 11.89 -22.58
C LEU A 331 -0.65 11.22 -23.28
N PRO A 332 -0.24 11.68 -24.48
CA PRO A 332 0.92 11.13 -25.19
C PRO A 332 2.23 11.22 -24.41
N ARG A 333 3.14 10.25 -24.60
CA ARG A 333 4.50 10.18 -23.99
C ARG A 333 5.27 11.50 -24.01
N ASP A 334 5.15 12.24 -25.11
CA ASP A 334 5.90 13.46 -25.43
C ASP A 334 5.17 14.75 -25.02
N PHE A 335 4.03 14.64 -24.33
CA PHE A 335 3.28 15.77 -23.82
C PHE A 335 4.20 16.74 -23.05
N LEU A 336 4.34 17.97 -23.57
CA LEU A 336 5.41 18.89 -23.16
C LEU A 336 5.49 19.14 -21.65
N PRO A 337 4.37 19.35 -20.91
CA PRO A 337 4.42 19.49 -19.46
C PRO A 337 4.97 18.26 -18.72
N ALA A 338 4.76 17.05 -19.23
CA ALA A 338 5.24 15.81 -18.61
C ALA A 338 6.74 15.56 -18.82
N ARG A 339 7.43 16.39 -19.61
CA ARG A 339 8.87 16.31 -19.85
C ARG A 339 9.71 17.13 -18.87
N ARG A 340 9.06 17.84 -17.94
CA ARG A 340 9.74 18.71 -16.98
C ARG A 340 9.87 18.01 -15.63
N GLU A 341 11.09 17.98 -15.12
CA GLU A 341 11.36 17.56 -13.75
C GLU A 341 10.76 18.59 -12.79
N ARG A 342 10.09 18.13 -11.73
CA ARG A 342 9.42 19.02 -10.78
C ARG A 342 9.16 18.34 -9.43
N SER A 343 8.92 19.18 -8.43
CA SER A 343 8.35 18.76 -7.16
C SER A 343 6.91 18.28 -7.36
N VAL A 344 6.50 17.20 -6.69
CA VAL A 344 5.16 16.59 -6.78
C VAL A 344 4.67 16.10 -5.42
N PRO A 345 3.36 16.17 -5.09
CA PRO A 345 2.82 15.71 -3.80
C PRO A 345 3.32 14.32 -3.38
N GLY A 346 3.41 13.40 -4.35
CA GLY A 346 3.97 12.08 -4.18
C GLY A 346 4.33 11.43 -5.52
N VAL A 347 4.91 10.24 -5.45
CA VAL A 347 5.16 9.35 -6.59
C VAL A 347 4.61 7.96 -6.26
N THR A 348 4.34 7.15 -7.27
CA THR A 348 3.77 5.82 -7.04
C THR A 348 4.81 4.81 -6.58
N GLY A 349 4.39 3.86 -5.76
CA GLY A 349 5.20 2.72 -5.32
C GLY A 349 5.64 1.79 -6.45
N ALA A 350 5.02 1.88 -7.64
CA ALA A 350 5.43 1.08 -8.79
C ALA A 350 6.91 1.28 -9.16
N CYS A 351 7.44 2.49 -8.97
CA CYS A 351 8.87 2.75 -8.95
C CYS A 351 9.17 3.98 -8.08
N LEU A 352 9.72 3.76 -6.88
CA LEU A 352 10.05 4.83 -5.92
C LEU A 352 11.47 4.60 -5.38
N MET A 353 12.33 5.60 -5.51
CA MET A 353 13.68 5.58 -4.94
C MET A 353 13.82 6.56 -3.79
N MET A 354 14.44 6.13 -2.69
CA MET A 354 14.71 6.97 -1.53
C MET A 354 15.92 6.47 -0.74
N THR A 355 16.47 7.29 0.16
CA THR A 355 17.55 6.83 1.05
C THR A 355 16.97 5.95 2.16
N ARG A 356 17.77 5.00 2.66
CA ARG A 356 17.42 4.23 3.85
C ARG A 356 17.20 5.14 5.06
N GLU A 357 18.02 6.18 5.20
CA GLU A 357 17.89 7.18 6.27
C GLU A 357 16.50 7.83 6.26
N THR A 358 16.02 8.28 5.10
CA THR A 358 14.66 8.84 5.00
C THR A 358 13.61 7.78 5.30
N PHE A 359 13.77 6.54 4.81
CA PHE A 359 12.81 5.46 5.03
C PHE A 359 12.66 5.13 6.52
N ASP A 360 13.78 4.99 7.23
CA ASP A 360 13.82 4.71 8.66
C ASP A 360 13.24 5.90 9.46
N ALA A 361 13.58 7.15 9.07
CA ALA A 361 13.09 8.36 9.73
C ALA A 361 11.57 8.55 9.62
N VAL A 362 10.95 8.11 8.52
CA VAL A 362 9.49 8.20 8.33
C VAL A 362 8.74 6.93 8.76
N GLY A 363 9.45 5.91 9.25
CA GLY A 363 8.88 4.67 9.78
C GLY A 363 8.43 3.67 8.71
N GLY A 364 9.00 3.72 7.50
CA GLY A 364 8.72 2.79 6.41
C GLY A 364 7.28 2.79 5.89
N PHE A 365 6.90 1.74 5.14
CA PHE A 365 5.54 1.59 4.63
C PHE A 365 4.55 1.27 5.74
N CYS A 366 3.37 1.90 5.69
CA CYS A 366 2.30 1.63 6.64
C CYS A 366 1.67 0.25 6.40
N GLU A 367 1.76 -0.60 7.41
CA GLU A 367 1.18 -1.95 7.39
C GLU A 367 -0.29 -2.00 7.82
N ASP A 368 -0.97 -0.85 8.00
CA ASP A 368 -2.38 -0.81 8.41
C ASP A 368 -3.36 -0.90 7.21
N TYR A 369 -2.86 -0.69 5.99
CA TYR A 369 -3.65 -0.82 4.77
C TYR A 369 -3.78 -2.30 4.39
N VAL A 370 -5.01 -2.73 4.11
CA VAL A 370 -5.26 -4.15 3.86
C VAL A 370 -4.77 -4.54 2.46
N ILE A 371 -3.70 -5.35 2.42
CA ILE A 371 -3.08 -5.96 1.22
C ILE A 371 -2.38 -4.97 0.26
N GLY A 372 -2.92 -3.77 0.06
CA GLY A 372 -2.34 -2.68 -0.74
C GLY A 372 -3.38 -1.59 -1.02
N ASP A 373 -3.05 -0.63 -1.87
CA ASP A 373 -3.76 0.64 -2.11
C ASP A 373 -3.51 1.69 -1.00
N TYR A 374 -3.07 2.89 -1.42
CA TYR A 374 -2.72 4.07 -0.61
C TYR A 374 -1.43 4.01 0.24
N GLU A 375 -0.68 2.92 0.27
CA GLU A 375 0.56 2.83 1.06
C GLU A 375 1.71 3.67 0.50
N ASP A 376 1.79 3.85 -0.82
CA ASP A 376 2.78 4.69 -1.47
C ASP A 376 2.50 6.18 -1.25
N SER A 377 1.24 6.60 -1.33
CA SER A 377 0.84 7.96 -0.99
C SER A 377 0.99 8.26 0.50
N ASP A 378 0.66 7.33 1.39
CA ASP A 378 0.89 7.47 2.84
C ASP A 378 2.38 7.68 3.14
N LEU A 379 3.27 6.89 2.51
CA LEU A 379 4.71 7.08 2.62
C LEU A 379 5.13 8.47 2.10
N CYS A 380 4.64 8.89 0.94
CA CYS A 380 4.91 10.23 0.39
C CYS A 380 4.45 11.36 1.32
N LEU A 381 3.27 11.22 1.93
CA LEU A 381 2.72 12.19 2.87
C LEU A 381 3.55 12.26 4.15
N ARG A 382 4.09 11.14 4.64
CA ARG A 382 5.04 11.13 5.77
C ARG A 382 6.36 11.82 5.43
N ILE A 383 6.92 11.57 4.24
CA ILE A 383 8.12 12.25 3.74
C ILE A 383 7.88 13.77 3.70
N ARG A 384 6.75 14.19 3.12
CA ARG A 384 6.35 15.60 3.09
C ARG A 384 6.15 16.20 4.48
N LYS A 385 5.57 15.44 5.42
CA LYS A 385 5.37 15.86 6.81
C LYS A 385 6.70 16.02 7.55
N ALA A 386 7.73 15.27 7.16
CA ALA A 386 9.11 15.45 7.64
C ALA A 386 9.83 16.66 7.02
N GLY A 387 9.15 17.43 6.15
CA GLY A 387 9.72 18.63 5.51
C GLY A 387 10.57 18.34 4.27
N LEU A 388 10.56 17.10 3.78
CA LEU A 388 11.34 16.69 2.61
C LEU A 388 10.53 16.86 1.31
N ASP A 389 11.24 17.11 0.22
CA ASP A 389 10.69 17.21 -1.13
C ASP A 389 10.57 15.84 -1.80
N ILE A 390 9.65 15.72 -2.76
CA ILE A 390 9.49 14.53 -3.61
C ILE A 390 9.51 15.00 -5.05
N ARG A 391 10.36 14.38 -5.88
CA ARG A 391 10.58 14.82 -7.27
C ARG A 391 10.18 13.78 -8.30
N TYR A 392 9.52 14.24 -9.34
CA TYR A 392 9.25 13.48 -10.56
C TYR A 392 10.39 13.67 -11.56
N VAL A 393 10.96 12.57 -12.07
CA VAL A 393 12.16 12.53 -12.93
C VAL A 393 11.79 12.00 -14.33
N PRO A 394 11.44 12.87 -15.29
CA PRO A 394 10.96 12.48 -16.62
C PRO A 394 12.05 11.95 -17.56
N SER A 395 13.33 12.12 -17.22
CA SER A 395 14.44 11.59 -18.02
C SER A 395 14.61 10.08 -17.86
N VAL A 396 13.89 9.48 -16.91
CA VAL A 396 13.82 8.03 -16.74
C VAL A 396 12.41 7.59 -17.09
N GLU A 397 12.30 6.73 -18.09
CA GLU A 397 11.03 6.22 -18.60
C GLU A 397 10.98 4.70 -18.43
N LEU A 398 9.92 4.21 -17.80
CA LEU A 398 9.67 2.79 -17.60
C LEU A 398 8.24 2.46 -18.08
N TYR A 399 8.03 1.28 -18.64
CA TYR A 399 6.68 0.76 -18.90
C TYR A 399 6.17 0.04 -17.67
N HIS A 400 4.90 0.23 -17.33
CA HIS A 400 4.24 -0.49 -16.24
C HIS A 400 3.02 -1.21 -16.79
N LEU A 401 3.07 -2.54 -16.81
CA LEU A 401 2.10 -3.41 -17.49
C LEU A 401 0.83 -3.69 -16.65
N GLU A 402 0.48 -2.74 -15.77
CA GLU A 402 -0.59 -2.72 -14.76
C GLU A 402 -1.94 -3.30 -15.24
N ARG A 403 -2.37 -2.99 -16.47
CA ARG A 403 -3.67 -3.43 -17.02
C ARG A 403 -3.81 -4.95 -17.08
N ARG A 404 -2.69 -5.69 -17.13
CA ARG A 404 -2.66 -7.16 -17.17
C ARG A 404 -2.69 -7.77 -15.77
N SER A 405 -2.04 -7.16 -14.77
CA SER A 405 -2.00 -7.63 -13.38
C SER A 405 -3.30 -7.33 -12.63
N ILE A 406 -3.90 -6.14 -12.79
CA ILE A 406 -5.17 -5.75 -12.11
C ILE A 406 -6.34 -6.70 -12.41
N SER A 407 -6.38 -7.29 -13.61
CA SER A 407 -7.43 -8.25 -14.00
C SER A 407 -7.54 -9.45 -13.04
N ARG A 408 -6.45 -9.78 -12.32
CA ARG A 408 -6.39 -10.88 -11.33
C ARG A 408 -6.66 -10.42 -9.90
N HIS A 409 -6.72 -9.11 -9.64
CA HIS A 409 -6.94 -8.50 -8.32
C HIS A 409 -8.38 -7.96 -8.13
N GLN A 410 -9.31 -8.25 -9.05
CA GLN A 410 -10.66 -7.65 -9.10
C GLN A 410 -11.46 -7.74 -7.79
N GLY A 411 -11.22 -8.73 -6.93
CA GLY A 411 -11.87 -8.84 -5.62
C GLY A 411 -11.45 -7.75 -4.61
N TYR A 412 -10.25 -7.18 -4.75
CA TYR A 412 -9.68 -6.20 -3.82
C TYR A 412 -9.64 -4.78 -4.40
N THR A 413 -9.26 -4.60 -5.67
CA THR A 413 -9.03 -3.28 -6.29
C THR A 413 -10.30 -2.46 -6.60
N ARG A 414 -11.49 -3.01 -6.36
CA ARG A 414 -12.79 -2.30 -6.45
C ARG A 414 -13.78 -2.75 -5.38
N GLY A 415 -13.28 -3.35 -4.30
CA GLY A 415 -14.06 -3.90 -3.21
C GLY A 415 -14.20 -2.94 -2.02
N VAL A 416 -14.87 -3.39 -0.96
CA VAL A 416 -14.92 -2.68 0.32
C VAL A 416 -13.52 -2.47 0.91
N ALA A 417 -12.53 -3.31 0.56
CA ALA A 417 -11.14 -3.12 0.95
C ALA A 417 -10.56 -1.79 0.47
N SER A 418 -10.78 -1.42 -0.80
CA SER A 418 -10.34 -0.13 -1.35
C SER A 418 -11.10 1.04 -0.72
N GLU A 419 -12.42 0.91 -0.51
CA GLU A 419 -13.20 1.94 0.21
C GLU A 419 -12.71 2.10 1.67
N TYR A 420 -12.35 1.01 2.35
CA TYR A 420 -11.77 1.03 3.70
C TYR A 420 -10.40 1.69 3.72
N ASN A 421 -9.49 1.31 2.81
CA ASN A 421 -8.15 1.89 2.73
C ASN A 421 -8.21 3.39 2.37
N GLY A 422 -9.07 3.77 1.41
CA GLY A 422 -9.30 5.16 1.04
C GLY A 422 -9.89 5.99 2.18
N TRP A 423 -10.85 5.44 2.94
CA TRP A 423 -11.36 6.08 4.15
C TRP A 423 -10.28 6.24 5.23
N LEU A 424 -9.47 5.21 5.47
CA LEU A 424 -8.39 5.26 6.45
C LEU A 424 -7.33 6.30 6.07
N HIS A 425 -6.96 6.34 4.79
CA HIS A 425 -6.05 7.33 4.23
C HIS A 425 -6.61 8.76 4.37
N ALA A 426 -7.87 8.98 3.98
CA ALA A 426 -8.55 10.26 4.15
C ALA A 426 -8.63 10.69 5.62
N ARG A 427 -8.90 9.76 6.54
CA ARG A 427 -8.95 10.03 7.98
C ARG A 427 -7.61 10.48 8.53
N ARG A 428 -6.50 9.91 8.04
CA ARG A 428 -5.14 10.28 8.47
C ARG A 428 -4.65 11.58 7.86
N TRP A 429 -4.93 11.79 6.58
CA TRP A 429 -4.23 12.79 5.78
C TRP A 429 -5.11 13.86 5.15
N GLY A 430 -6.43 13.83 5.36
CA GLY A 430 -7.37 14.71 4.68
C GLY A 430 -7.03 16.20 4.76
N VAL A 431 -6.54 16.67 5.91
CA VAL A 431 -6.11 18.06 6.10
C VAL A 431 -4.89 18.38 5.22
N MET A 432 -3.87 17.54 5.27
CA MET A 432 -2.65 17.75 4.49
C MET A 432 -2.89 17.59 2.98
N MET A 433 -3.76 16.66 2.58
CA MET A 433 -4.16 16.50 1.18
C MET A 433 -4.90 17.73 0.66
N GLU A 434 -5.76 18.36 1.48
CA GLU A 434 -6.40 19.65 1.15
C GLU A 434 -5.36 20.75 0.90
N GLU A 435 -4.39 20.88 1.80
CA GLU A 435 -3.30 21.86 1.66
C GLU A 435 -2.44 21.62 0.42
N LEU A 436 -2.14 20.35 0.09
CA LEU A 436 -1.36 20.00 -1.09
C LEU A 436 -2.18 20.18 -2.38
N ALA A 437 -3.48 19.88 -2.37
CA ALA A 437 -4.37 20.06 -3.52
C ALA A 437 -4.53 21.54 -3.90
N ALA A 438 -4.46 22.45 -2.92
CA ALA A 438 -4.54 23.89 -3.14
C ALA A 438 -3.25 24.52 -3.71
N ARG A 439 -2.12 23.80 -3.74
CA ARG A 439 -0.84 24.31 -4.26
C ARG A 439 -0.79 24.24 -5.78
N ASP A 440 -0.12 25.22 -6.38
CA ASP A 440 0.24 25.14 -7.80
C ASP A 440 1.51 24.29 -7.97
N TRP A 441 1.35 23.11 -8.56
CA TRP A 441 2.42 22.16 -8.85
C TRP A 441 3.04 22.34 -10.24
N SER A 442 2.69 23.42 -10.94
CA SER A 442 3.32 23.81 -12.21
C SER A 442 4.62 24.61 -12.00
N GLU A 443 4.80 25.20 -10.82
CA GLU A 443 6.02 25.94 -10.45
C GLU A 443 7.08 25.01 -9.83
N VAL A 444 8.36 25.24 -10.17
CA VAL A 444 9.49 24.64 -9.47
C VAL A 444 9.79 25.55 -8.28
N PRO A 445 9.54 25.14 -7.02
CA PRO A 445 9.90 25.97 -5.89
C PRO A 445 11.41 26.21 -5.90
N PRO A 446 11.90 27.42 -5.56
CA PRO A 446 13.32 27.65 -5.37
C PRO A 446 13.84 26.68 -4.30
N PRO A 447 15.10 26.20 -4.41
CA PRO A 447 15.67 25.36 -3.37
C PRO A 447 15.52 26.05 -2.01
N PRO A 448 15.23 25.30 -0.93
CA PRO A 448 15.10 25.90 0.39
C PRO A 448 16.37 26.71 0.68
N ALA A 449 16.20 27.95 1.11
CA ALA A 449 17.31 28.72 1.64
C ALA A 449 17.91 27.88 2.76
N LEU A 450 19.21 27.59 2.68
CA LEU A 450 19.95 27.03 3.80
C LEU A 450 19.73 27.98 4.97
N GLU A 451 18.85 27.61 5.91
CA GLU A 451 18.81 28.29 7.19
C GLU A 451 20.16 28.04 7.85
N ASP A 452 20.84 29.14 8.19
CA ASP A 452 22.17 29.25 8.78
C ASP A 452 22.24 28.67 10.22
N SER A 453 21.59 27.53 10.48
CA SER A 453 21.47 26.91 11.79
C SER A 453 22.48 25.78 12.05
N LEU A 454 23.53 25.63 11.22
CA LEU A 454 24.64 24.70 11.50
C LEU A 454 26.04 25.33 11.53
N MET A 455 26.14 26.67 11.55
CA MET A 455 27.36 27.34 11.99
C MET A 455 27.28 27.66 13.48
N ARG A 456 27.43 26.65 14.34
CA ARG A 456 28.00 26.90 15.66
C ARG A 456 29.49 27.13 15.45
N PRO A 457 30.03 28.34 15.71
CA PRO A 457 31.47 28.52 15.68
C PRO A 457 32.08 27.64 16.78
N LEU A 458 32.99 26.76 16.39
CA LEU A 458 33.99 26.25 17.32
C LEU A 458 34.67 27.47 17.93
N SER A 459 34.44 27.70 19.21
CA SER A 459 35.15 28.71 19.99
C SER A 459 36.64 28.37 19.98
N ALA A 460 37.38 29.00 19.08
CA ALA A 460 38.83 29.06 19.15
C ALA A 460 39.19 29.97 20.33
N GLY A 461 39.74 29.38 21.39
CA GLY A 461 40.44 30.13 22.43
C GLY A 461 41.62 30.87 21.81
N ALA A 462 41.68 32.16 22.05
CA ALA A 462 42.79 33.04 21.68
C ALA A 462 44.04 32.77 22.56
N PRO A 463 45.23 33.22 22.13
CA PRO A 463 46.51 32.60 22.41
C PRO A 463 47.28 33.26 23.58
N THR A 464 48.30 32.56 24.08
CA THR A 464 49.42 33.18 24.82
C THR A 464 50.71 33.05 24.00
N ASP A 465 51.19 34.22 23.60
CA ASP A 465 52.57 34.69 23.58
C ASP A 465 53.71 33.70 23.25
N THR A 466 54.44 33.98 22.15
CA THR A 466 55.91 34.19 22.18
C THR A 466 56.49 34.53 20.81
N ALA A 467 57.16 35.69 20.77
CA ALA A 467 58.41 36.04 20.09
C ALA A 467 58.63 35.86 18.55
N LEU A 468 58.87 37.02 17.91
CA LEU A 468 59.61 37.31 16.66
C LEU A 468 61.06 36.73 16.63
N PRO A 469 61.89 36.81 15.54
CA PRO A 469 61.79 37.67 14.33
C PRO A 469 62.21 37.10 12.94
N VAL A 470 61.64 37.74 11.90
CA VAL A 470 62.22 38.30 10.64
C VAL A 470 63.53 37.74 10.04
N ALA A 471 63.48 37.35 8.75
CA ALA A 471 64.46 37.73 7.71
C ALA A 471 63.96 37.49 6.26
N VAL A 472 64.03 38.54 5.43
CA VAL A 472 63.98 38.62 3.95
C VAL A 472 65.47 38.60 3.48
N PRO A 473 65.95 38.21 2.26
CA PRO A 473 65.42 38.59 0.93
C PRO A 473 65.75 37.73 -0.32
N GLY A 474 65.20 38.17 -1.48
CA GLY A 474 65.89 38.13 -2.79
C GLY A 474 65.22 37.28 -3.87
N LYS A 475 64.56 37.87 -4.89
CA LYS A 475 65.15 38.27 -6.20
C LYS A 475 65.84 37.08 -6.90
N SER A 476 65.57 36.70 -8.16
CA SER A 476 65.03 37.44 -9.30
C SER A 476 65.07 36.53 -10.55
N ARG A 477 64.11 36.72 -11.47
CA ARG A 477 64.30 36.84 -12.95
C ARG A 477 64.88 35.61 -13.70
N LEU A 478 64.56 35.27 -14.95
CA LEU A 478 63.85 35.90 -16.06
C LEU A 478 63.89 34.91 -17.26
N PHE A 479 63.05 35.20 -18.26
CA PHE A 479 63.08 34.75 -19.67
C PHE A 479 62.74 33.27 -19.95
N GLY A 480 61.95 32.93 -20.97
CA GLY A 480 61.36 33.75 -22.02
C GLY A 480 61.04 32.93 -23.27
N ARG A 481 59.75 32.86 -23.59
CA ARG A 481 59.13 33.14 -24.91
C ARG A 481 59.47 32.26 -26.14
N ALA A 482 58.34 31.82 -26.73
CA ALA A 482 57.98 31.81 -28.16
C ALA A 482 58.67 30.75 -29.04
N ASN A 483 58.08 30.19 -30.11
CA ASN A 483 57.02 30.68 -31.00
C ASN A 483 56.55 29.54 -31.94
N ARG A 484 55.26 29.59 -32.33
CA ARG A 484 54.68 29.38 -33.68
C ARG A 484 54.73 28.04 -34.45
N ASN A 485 53.51 27.65 -34.83
CA ASN A 485 52.96 27.24 -36.14
C ASN A 485 53.68 26.18 -36.99
N ARG A 486 52.95 25.12 -37.35
CA ARG A 486 52.23 24.93 -38.65
C ARG A 486 51.82 23.46 -38.82
N SER A 487 50.53 23.21 -39.02
CA SER A 487 49.91 22.45 -40.13
C SER A 487 48.48 22.10 -39.75
#